data_AF-A0A264VLT9-F1
#
_entry.id   AF-A0A264VLT9-F1
#
_cell.length_a   1.000
_cell.length_b   1.000
_cell.length_c   1.000
_cell.angle_alpha   90.00
_cell.angle_beta   90.00
_cell.angle_gamma   90.00
#
_symmetry.space_group_name_H-M   'P 1'
#
loop_
_entity.id
_entity.type
_entity.pdbx_description
1 polymer ?
#
loop_
_entity_poly.entity_id
_entity_poly.type
_entity_poly.pdbx_seq_one_letter_code
_entity_poly.pdbx_strand_id
1 'polypeptide(L)'
;MRKLLIISAAIACAFSFGANAGEKSRSLTNEEKTNVEKAVKATLKDPDSATFKHTKLVLSGDGVVDRYCGMVNAKNSYGGYTGYSVFFVGITANKDGERVAIYLGPQEESDIAQQSVMEMCAKYGY
;
A
#
# COMPACT_ATOMS: atom_id res chain seq x y z
N MET A 1 1.67 -65.98 -27.84
CA MET A 1 2.26 -65.52 -26.56
C MET A 1 1.98 -64.02 -26.43
N ARG A 2 1.42 -63.62 -25.29
CA ARG A 2 0.72 -62.35 -25.00
C ARG A 2 1.55 -61.11 -25.35
N LYS A 3 1.04 -60.26 -26.25
CA LYS A 3 1.42 -58.84 -26.30
C LYS A 3 0.80 -58.15 -25.08
N LEU A 4 1.62 -57.69 -24.15
CA LEU A 4 1.15 -56.88 -23.02
C LEU A 4 0.58 -55.57 -23.55
N LEU A 5 -0.70 -55.33 -23.27
CA LEU A 5 -1.33 -54.02 -23.37
C LEU A 5 -0.92 -53.22 -22.13
N ILE A 6 -0.08 -52.18 -22.29
CA ILE A 6 0.19 -51.22 -21.23
C ILE A 6 -0.96 -50.22 -21.23
N ILE A 7 -1.83 -50.32 -20.22
CA ILE A 7 -2.94 -49.41 -19.98
C ILE A 7 -2.40 -48.19 -19.22
N SER A 8 -2.57 -47.03 -19.84
CA SER A 8 -2.86 -45.69 -19.31
C SER A 8 -2.61 -45.41 -17.83
N ALA A 9 -1.78 -44.40 -17.56
CA ALA A 9 -2.05 -43.40 -16.52
C ALA A 9 -1.43 -42.06 -16.95
N ALA A 10 -2.09 -41.37 -17.88
CA ALA A 10 -1.84 -39.94 -18.04
C ALA A 10 -2.35 -39.26 -16.76
N ILE A 11 -1.44 -39.02 -15.82
CA ILE A 11 -1.69 -38.15 -14.67
C ILE A 11 -1.81 -36.74 -15.24
N ALA A 12 -3.00 -36.40 -15.71
CA ALA A 12 -3.39 -35.02 -15.91
C ALA A 12 -3.52 -34.41 -14.50
N CYS A 13 -2.39 -33.98 -13.94
CA CYS A 13 -2.41 -33.01 -12.86
C CYS A 13 -3.12 -31.78 -13.44
N ALA A 14 -4.41 -31.69 -13.16
CA ALA A 14 -5.14 -30.44 -13.18
C ALA A 14 -4.45 -29.55 -12.14
N PHE A 15 -3.40 -28.84 -12.57
CA PHE A 15 -2.98 -27.64 -11.89
C PHE A 15 -4.15 -26.69 -12.03
N SER A 16 -5.04 -26.74 -11.04
CA SER A 16 -5.96 -25.66 -10.77
C SER A 16 -5.09 -24.43 -10.54
N PHE A 17 -4.87 -23.66 -11.61
CA PHE A 17 -4.39 -22.29 -11.50
C PHE A 17 -5.51 -21.56 -10.75
N GLY A 18 -5.43 -21.55 -9.43
CA GLY A 18 -6.21 -20.66 -8.61
C GLY A 18 -5.84 -19.25 -9.08
N ALA A 19 -6.73 -18.63 -9.84
CA ALA A 19 -6.66 -17.22 -10.11
C ALA A 19 -6.81 -16.53 -8.75
N ASN A 20 -5.69 -16.20 -8.10
CA ASN A 20 -5.70 -15.20 -7.07
C ASN A 20 -6.29 -13.96 -7.74
N ALA A 21 -7.49 -13.56 -7.31
CA ALA A 21 -8.08 -12.31 -7.71
C ALA A 21 -7.08 -11.21 -7.29
N GLY A 22 -6.28 -10.74 -8.25
CA GLY A 22 -5.26 -9.76 -8.00
C GLY A 22 -5.90 -8.53 -7.39
N GLU A 23 -5.30 -7.97 -6.34
CA GLU A 23 -5.79 -6.75 -5.72
C GLU A 23 -5.90 -5.66 -6.80
N LYS A 24 -7.11 -5.08 -6.91
CA LYS A 24 -7.38 -4.07 -7.93
C LYS A 24 -6.68 -2.79 -7.53
N SER A 25 -5.78 -2.28 -8.37
CA SER A 25 -5.08 -1.02 -8.10
C SER A 25 -5.47 0.09 -9.06
N ARG A 26 -5.37 1.35 -8.62
CA ARG A 26 -5.61 2.55 -9.42
C ARG A 26 -4.82 3.76 -8.93
N SER A 27 -4.75 4.83 -9.71
CA SER A 27 -4.24 6.10 -9.18
C SER A 27 -5.22 6.71 -8.18
N LEU A 28 -4.70 7.53 -7.25
CA LEU A 28 -5.53 8.38 -6.40
C LEU A 28 -6.33 9.38 -7.24
N THR A 29 -7.53 9.71 -6.77
CA THR A 29 -8.25 10.91 -7.22
C THR A 29 -7.58 12.15 -6.63
N ASN A 30 -7.91 13.34 -7.16
CA ASN A 30 -7.39 14.59 -6.61
C ASN A 30 -7.81 14.79 -5.14
N GLU A 31 -9.05 14.46 -4.81
CA GLU A 31 -9.57 14.54 -3.43
C GLU A 31 -8.79 13.62 -2.49
N GLU A 32 -8.61 12.35 -2.87
CA GLU A 32 -7.85 11.39 -2.07
C GLU A 32 -6.41 11.84 -1.89
N LYS A 33 -5.78 12.34 -2.96
CA LYS A 33 -4.42 12.89 -2.90
C LYS A 33 -4.34 14.04 -1.89
N THR A 34 -5.28 14.98 -1.92
CA THR A 34 -5.34 16.07 -0.94
C THR A 34 -5.51 15.54 0.49
N ASN A 35 -6.39 14.56 0.70
CA ASN A 35 -6.66 14.01 2.03
C ASN A 35 -5.47 13.20 2.56
N VAL A 36 -4.81 12.40 1.72
CA VAL A 36 -3.57 11.68 2.04
C VAL A 36 -2.46 12.65 2.41
N GLU A 37 -2.20 13.66 1.57
CA GLU A 37 -1.15 14.64 1.83
C GLU A 37 -1.43 15.41 3.13
N LYS A 38 -2.69 15.76 3.41
CA LYS A 38 -3.09 16.41 4.67
C LYS A 38 -2.82 15.52 5.88
N ALA A 39 -3.18 14.24 5.81
CA ALA A 39 -2.96 13.30 6.91
C ALA A 39 -1.47 13.09 7.20
N VAL A 40 -0.63 12.98 6.15
CA VAL A 40 0.82 12.83 6.31
C VAL A 40 1.47 14.14 6.77
N LYS A 41 1.07 15.30 6.22
CA LYS A 41 1.60 16.61 6.63
C LYS A 41 1.46 16.86 8.13
N ALA A 42 0.37 16.40 8.74
CA ALA A 42 0.14 16.54 10.17
C ALA A 42 1.18 15.82 11.05
N THR A 43 1.97 14.89 10.50
CA THR A 43 3.02 14.16 11.23
C THR A 43 4.42 14.76 11.05
N LEU A 44 4.57 15.78 10.21
CA LEU A 44 5.88 16.34 9.83
C LEU A 44 6.28 17.51 10.72
N LYS A 45 7.59 17.71 10.89
CA LYS A 45 8.13 18.88 11.61
C LYS A 45 7.94 20.18 10.83
N ASP A 46 8.04 20.13 9.49
CA ASP A 46 7.76 21.23 8.58
C ASP A 46 6.77 20.77 7.49
N PRO A 47 5.45 20.88 7.75
CA PRO A 47 4.40 20.43 6.82
C PRO A 47 4.38 21.15 5.48
N ASP A 48 4.83 22.41 5.43
CA ASP A 48 4.77 23.26 4.23
C ASP A 48 5.91 22.95 3.27
N SER A 49 7.02 22.41 3.77
CA SER A 49 8.12 21.91 2.94
C SER A 49 7.85 20.55 2.27
N ALA A 50 6.75 19.89 2.60
CA ALA A 50 6.53 18.50 2.23
C ALA A 50 6.41 18.30 0.70
N THR A 51 7.19 17.35 0.20
CA THR A 51 7.15 16.88 -1.19
C THR A 51 6.78 15.39 -1.22
N PHE A 52 5.92 15.01 -2.17
CA PHE A 52 5.32 13.68 -2.20
C PHE A 52 5.65 12.93 -3.50
N LYS A 53 5.90 11.63 -3.37
CA LYS A 53 5.90 10.67 -4.47
C LYS A 53 4.76 9.68 -4.25
N HIS A 54 3.76 9.81 -5.09
CA HIS A 54 2.54 9.01 -5.05
C HIS A 54 2.71 7.70 -5.82
N THR A 55 2.18 6.61 -5.27
CA THR A 55 2.10 5.31 -5.93
C THR A 55 0.63 4.98 -6.25
N LYS A 56 0.29 3.69 -6.46
CA LYS A 56 -1.06 3.22 -6.73
C LYS A 56 -1.79 2.93 -5.42
N LEU A 57 -3.08 3.23 -5.42
CA LEU A 57 -4.00 2.78 -4.40
C LEU A 57 -4.36 1.34 -4.66
N VAL A 58 -4.13 0.50 -3.65
CA VAL A 58 -4.58 -0.89 -3.62
C VAL A 58 -5.96 -0.93 -2.98
N LEU A 59 -6.95 -1.34 -3.75
CA LEU A 59 -8.33 -1.42 -3.29
C LEU A 59 -8.51 -2.70 -2.48
N SER A 60 -9.01 -2.55 -1.26
CA SER A 60 -9.27 -3.70 -0.42
C SER A 60 -10.47 -4.49 -0.96
N GLY A 61 -10.31 -5.81 -1.06
CA GLY A 61 -11.42 -6.70 -1.43
C GLY A 61 -12.56 -6.72 -0.41
N ASP A 62 -12.30 -6.31 0.84
CA ASP A 62 -13.31 -6.20 1.91
C ASP A 62 -14.11 -4.90 1.89
N GLY A 63 -13.68 -3.89 1.10
CA GLY A 63 -14.35 -2.60 0.95
C GLY A 63 -14.36 -1.70 2.19
N VAL A 64 -13.60 -2.01 3.25
CA VAL A 64 -13.64 -1.24 4.51
C VAL A 64 -12.55 -0.17 4.56
N VAL A 65 -11.30 -0.55 4.33
CA VAL A 65 -10.15 0.35 4.34
C VAL A 65 -9.22 0.00 3.20
N ASP A 66 -9.10 0.90 2.23
CA ASP A 66 -8.07 0.81 1.20
C ASP A 66 -6.72 1.18 1.80
N ARG A 67 -5.67 0.44 1.47
CA ARG A 67 -4.34 0.68 2.00
C ARG A 67 -3.54 1.45 0.96
N TYR A 68 -2.85 2.50 1.39
CA TYR A 68 -2.05 3.33 0.52
C TYR A 68 -0.68 3.60 1.10
N CYS A 69 0.32 3.42 0.26
CA CYS A 69 1.71 3.75 0.55
C CYS A 69 2.17 4.88 -0.35
N GLY A 70 3.18 5.60 0.09
CA GLY A 70 3.86 6.59 -0.71
C GLY A 70 5.13 7.03 -0.02
N MET A 71 5.83 7.99 -0.61
CA MET A 71 7.00 8.58 0.01
C MET A 71 6.82 10.07 0.22
N VAL A 72 7.33 10.56 1.34
CA VAL A 72 7.35 11.98 1.70
C VAL A 72 8.76 12.42 2.05
N ASN A 73 9.13 13.63 1.66
CA ASN A 73 10.35 14.29 2.12
C ASN A 73 9.99 15.69 2.60
N ALA A 74 10.48 16.07 3.77
CA ALA A 74 10.23 17.35 4.41
C ALA A 74 11.45 17.80 5.21
N LYS A 75 11.52 19.08 5.53
CA LYS A 75 12.59 19.62 6.36
C LYS A 75 12.44 19.16 7.80
N ASN A 76 13.57 18.85 8.43
CA ASN A 76 13.67 18.60 9.86
C ASN A 76 13.76 19.92 10.66
N SER A 77 13.91 19.83 11.98
CA SER A 77 14.04 21.00 12.86
C SER A 77 15.27 21.88 12.60
N TYR A 78 16.24 21.42 11.81
CA TYR A 78 17.42 22.18 11.38
C TYR A 78 17.23 22.82 9.99
N GLY A 79 16.06 22.68 9.37
CA GLY A 79 15.71 23.28 8.08
C GLY A 79 16.22 22.49 6.85
N GLY A 80 16.80 21.31 7.05
CA GLY A 80 17.34 20.46 5.99
C GLY A 80 16.45 19.27 5.65
N TYR A 81 16.46 18.86 4.37
CA TYR A 81 15.84 17.60 3.94
C TYR A 81 16.76 16.42 4.26
N THR A 82 16.20 15.35 4.81
CA THR A 82 16.94 14.12 5.19
C THR A 82 16.77 12.98 4.19
N GLY A 83 15.84 13.10 3.24
CA GLY A 83 15.54 12.08 2.26
C GLY A 83 14.06 11.71 2.23
N TYR A 84 13.69 10.84 1.31
CA TYR A 84 12.32 10.35 1.23
C TYR A 84 12.12 9.19 2.20
N SER A 85 11.11 9.30 3.05
CA SER A 85 10.66 8.26 3.98
C SER A 85 9.31 7.71 3.53
N VAL A 86 9.06 6.43 3.78
CA VAL A 86 7.80 5.77 3.40
C VAL A 86 6.72 6.12 4.42
N PHE A 87 5.50 6.36 3.94
CA PHE A 87 4.33 6.50 4.80
C PHE A 87 3.28 5.44 4.46
N PHE A 88 2.44 5.13 5.45
CA PHE A 88 1.30 4.23 5.31
C PHE A 88 0.04 4.93 5.80
N VAL A 89 -0.99 4.95 4.95
CA VAL A 89 -2.30 5.53 5.26
C VAL A 89 -3.42 4.56 4.88
N GLY A 90 -4.48 4.57 5.69
CA GLY A 90 -5.75 3.94 5.34
C GLY A 90 -6.68 4.98 4.71
N ILE A 91 -7.33 4.64 3.61
CA ILE A 91 -8.38 5.47 3.01
C ILE A 91 -9.73 4.78 3.18
N THR A 92 -10.69 5.48 3.77
CA THR A 92 -12.02 4.96 4.08
C THR A 92 -13.08 6.03 3.84
N ALA A 93 -14.36 5.66 3.93
CA ALA A 93 -15.46 6.61 3.88
C ALA A 93 -15.85 7.06 5.30
N ASN A 94 -16.05 8.36 5.50
CA ASN A 94 -16.69 8.84 6.72
C ASN A 94 -18.21 8.58 6.70
N LYS A 95 -18.92 8.98 7.76
CA LYS A 95 -20.39 8.82 7.87
C LYS A 95 -21.18 9.52 6.75
N ASP A 96 -20.58 10.54 6.12
CA ASP A 96 -21.18 11.35 5.05
C ASP A 96 -20.80 10.80 3.66
N GLY A 97 -20.02 9.70 3.61
CA GLY A 97 -19.58 9.05 2.38
C GLY A 97 -18.29 9.65 1.78
N GLU A 98 -17.67 10.63 2.43
CA GLU A 98 -16.46 11.29 1.93
C GLU A 98 -15.22 10.41 2.16
N ARG A 99 -14.31 10.41 1.19
CA ARG A 99 -13.08 9.62 1.19
C ARG A 99 -12.03 10.27 2.08
N VAL A 100 -11.91 9.84 3.33
CA VAL A 100 -10.91 10.36 4.28
C VAL A 100 -9.68 9.48 4.36
N ALA A 101 -8.52 10.09 4.63
CA ALA A 101 -7.25 9.38 4.84
C ALA A 101 -6.83 9.46 6.31
N ILE A 102 -6.38 8.34 6.86
CA ILE A 102 -5.93 8.17 8.24
C ILE A 102 -4.47 7.72 8.19
N TYR A 103 -3.58 8.43 8.89
CA TYR A 103 -2.20 8.02 9.01
C TYR A 103 -2.09 6.78 9.91
N LEU A 104 -1.47 5.72 9.39
CA LEU A 104 -1.31 4.42 10.08
C LEU A 104 0.17 4.10 10.37
N GLY A 105 1.07 5.06 10.16
CA GLY A 105 2.48 4.93 10.46
C GLY A 105 2.86 5.36 11.88
N PRO A 106 4.15 5.32 12.21
CA PRO A 106 4.69 5.77 13.50
C PRO A 106 4.65 7.30 13.63
N GLN A 107 4.42 7.80 14.84
CA GLN A 107 4.43 9.26 15.12
C GLN A 107 5.84 9.84 15.20
N GLU A 108 6.83 9.01 15.48
CA GLU A 108 8.23 9.38 15.52
C GLU A 108 9.03 8.54 14.52
N GLU A 109 9.93 9.20 13.80
CA GLU A 109 10.77 8.56 12.82
C GLU A 109 11.96 7.87 13.50
N SER A 110 12.10 6.57 13.25
CA SER A 110 13.28 5.77 13.60
C SER A 110 13.45 4.67 12.56
N ASP A 111 14.64 4.09 12.47
CA ASP A 111 14.94 3.04 11.48
C ASP A 111 14.01 1.82 11.62
N ILE A 112 13.75 1.39 12.86
CA ILE A 112 12.85 0.25 13.16
C ILE A 112 11.41 0.58 12.75
N ALA A 113 10.99 1.82 13.01
CA ALA A 113 9.63 2.26 12.68
C ALA A 113 9.46 2.40 11.16
N GLN A 114 10.46 2.92 10.44
CA GLN A 114 10.47 2.95 8.98
C GLN A 114 10.49 1.54 8.39
N GLN A 115 11.26 0.61 8.95
CA GLN A 115 11.25 -0.79 8.53
C GLN A 115 9.86 -1.41 8.67
N SER A 116 9.18 -1.15 9.79
CA SER A 116 7.82 -1.64 10.02
C SER A 116 6.84 -1.11 8.97
N VAL A 117 6.95 0.17 8.59
CA VAL A 117 6.13 0.77 7.52
C VAL A 117 6.44 0.13 6.17
N MET A 118 7.73 -0.08 5.85
CA MET A 118 8.14 -0.74 4.61
C MET A 118 7.60 -2.18 4.51
N GLU A 119 7.62 -2.94 5.60
CA GLU A 119 7.06 -4.30 5.65
C GLU A 119 5.54 -4.28 5.43
N MET A 120 4.84 -3.32 6.03
CA MET A 120 3.40 -3.14 5.80
C MET A 120 3.12 -2.79 4.33
N CYS A 121 3.88 -1.87 3.75
CA CYS A 121 3.75 -1.51 2.34
C CYS A 121 4.10 -2.65 1.39
N ALA A 122 5.10 -3.47 1.71
CA ALA A 122 5.42 -4.66 0.93
C ALA A 122 4.30 -5.71 0.97
N LYS A 123 3.60 -5.82 2.10
CA LYS A 123 2.50 -6.78 2.30
C LYS A 123 1.18 -6.34 1.67
N TYR A 124 0.84 -5.05 1.80
CA TYR A 124 -0.44 -4.49 1.34
C TYR A 124 -0.34 -3.69 0.03
N GLY A 125 0.86 -3.61 -0.54
CA GLY A 125 1.16 -3.09 -1.86
C GLY A 125 1.52 -1.59 -1.93
N TYR A 126 2.11 -1.25 -3.08
CA TYR A 126 2.39 0.10 -3.57
C TYR A 126 1.51 0.43 -4.77
#